data_AF-A0A919QEA0-F1
#
_entry.id   AF-A0A919QEA0-F1
#
_cell.length_a   1.000
_cell.length_b   1.000
_cell.length_c   1.000
_cell.angle_alpha   90.00
_cell.angle_beta   90.00
_cell.angle_gamma   90.00
#
_symmetry.space_group_name_H-M   'P 1'
#
loop_
_entity.id
_entity.type
_entity.pdbx_description
1 polymer ?
#
loop_
_entity_poly.entity_id
_entity_poly.type
_entity_poly.pdbx_seq_one_letter_code
_entity_poly.pdbx_strand_id
1 'polypeptide(L)' 'MKARLGARTGNRRMEAEGRTETAEARLLKTRDKIKSTARRIRRELRSHG' A
#
# COMPACT_ATOMS: atom_id res chain seq x y z
N MET A 1 35.44 14.09 4.79
CA MET A 1 34.93 13.08 3.82
C MET A 1 33.81 12.18 4.38
N LYS A 2 33.90 11.69 5.64
CA LYS A 2 32.87 10.83 6.28
C LYS A 2 31.43 11.41 6.31
N ALA A 3 31.26 12.71 6.52
CA ALA A 3 29.93 13.34 6.64
C ALA A 3 29.08 13.27 5.35
N ARG A 4 29.71 13.41 4.17
CA ARG A 4 29.01 13.35 2.87
C ARG A 4 28.48 11.94 2.56
N LEU A 5 29.18 10.90 3.00
CA LEU A 5 28.72 9.52 2.86
C LEU A 5 27.53 9.23 3.78
N GLY A 6 27.56 9.70 5.03
CA GLY A 6 26.44 9.55 5.98
C GLY A 6 25.14 10.19 5.48
N ALA A 7 25.21 11.42 4.96
CA ALA A 7 24.06 12.13 4.40
C ALA A 7 23.46 11.40 3.18
N ARG A 8 24.31 10.90 2.28
CA ARG A 8 23.86 10.19 1.07
C ARG A 8 23.20 8.85 1.38
N THR A 9 23.69 8.15 2.41
CA THR A 9 23.12 6.87 2.87
C THR A 9 21.81 7.09 3.64
N GLY A 10 21.72 8.15 4.46
CA GLY A 10 20.49 8.53 5.17
C GLY A 10 19.35 8.86 4.21
N ASN A 11 19.62 9.67 3.18
CA ASN A 11 18.61 10.03 2.18
C ASN A 11 18.09 8.82 1.41
N ARG A 12 18.96 7.88 1.04
CA ARG A 12 18.54 6.63 0.36
C ARG A 12 17.63 5.75 1.21
N ARG A 13 17.86 5.67 2.52
CA ARG A 13 16.99 4.90 3.44
C ARG A 13 15.62 5.56 3.55
N MET A 14 15.59 6.87 3.78
CA MET A 14 14.35 7.63 3.86
C MET A 14 13.51 7.53 2.57
N GLU A 15 14.15 7.57 1.40
CA GLU A 15 13.45 7.35 0.12
C GLU A 15 12.94 5.92 -0.05
N ALA A 16 13.67 4.91 0.43
CA ALA A 16 13.24 3.52 0.38
C ALA A 16 12.04 3.28 1.30
N GLU A 17 12.07 3.84 2.50
CA GLU A 17 10.99 3.80 3.49
C GLU A 17 9.72 4.49 2.96
N GLY A 18 9.84 5.67 2.35
CA GLY A 18 8.69 6.35 1.72
C GLY A 18 8.09 5.57 0.54
N ARG A 19 8.92 4.84 -0.21
CA ARG A 19 8.44 3.92 -1.27
C ARG A 19 7.73 2.70 -0.70
N THR A 20 8.18 2.14 0.43
CA THR A 20 7.51 1.01 1.09
C THR A 20 6.17 1.42 1.70
N GLU A 21 6.09 2.57 2.37
CA GLU A 21 4.82 3.11 2.91
C GLU A 21 3.79 3.33 1.78
N THR A 22 4.23 3.87 0.65
CA THR A 22 3.37 4.06 -0.52
C THR A 22 2.86 2.74 -1.10
N ALA A 23 3.71 1.70 -1.12
CA ALA A 23 3.32 0.38 -1.60
C ALA A 23 2.31 -0.29 -0.67
N GLU A 24 2.51 -0.20 0.65
CA GLU A 24 1.59 -0.72 1.66
C GLU A 24 0.22 -0.05 1.59
N ALA A 25 0.18 1.29 1.43
CA ALA A 25 -1.07 2.02 1.24
C ALA A 25 -1.84 1.57 -0.01
N ARG A 26 -1.13 1.30 -1.12
CA ARG A 26 -1.73 0.77 -2.36
C ARG A 26 -2.27 -0.66 -2.17
N LEU A 27 -1.54 -1.51 -1.46
CA LEU A 27 -1.99 -2.87 -1.14
C LEU A 27 -3.24 -2.86 -0.26
N LEU A 28 -3.28 -2.01 0.76
CA LEU A 28 -4.44 -1.85 1.64
C LEU A 28 -5.67 -1.38 0.86
N LYS A 29 -5.52 -0.34 0.03
CA LYS A 29 -6.60 0.17 -0.84
C LYS A 29 -7.13 -0.91 -1.79
N THR A 30 -6.23 -1.72 -2.36
CA THR A 30 -6.60 -2.83 -3.23
C THR A 30 -7.38 -3.90 -2.46
N ARG A 31 -6.94 -4.26 -1.25
CA ARG A 31 -7.63 -5.21 -0.38
C ARG A 31 -9.06 -4.76 -0.07
N ASP A 32 -9.25 -3.49 0.23
CA ASP A 32 -10.57 -2.95 0.57
C ASP A 32 -11.51 -2.94 -0.64
N LYS A 33 -10.98 -2.65 -1.84
CA LYS A 33 -11.75 -2.73 -3.10
C LYS A 33 -12.20 -4.16 -3.42
N ILE A 34 -11.34 -5.15 -3.18
CA ILE A 34 -11.71 -6.57 -3.33
C ILE A 34 -12.83 -6.93 -2.35
N LYS A 35 -12.68 -6.55 -1.07
CA LYS A 35 -13.69 -6.81 -0.04
C LYS A 35 -15.03 -6.16 -0.37
N SER A 36 -15.05 -4.91 -0.83
CA SER A 36 -16.29 -4.21 -1.20
C SER A 36 -16.98 -4.88 -2.39
N THR A 37 -16.21 -5.28 -3.41
CA THR A 37 -16.71 -5.99 -4.59
C THR A 37 -17.30 -7.35 -4.20
N ALA A 38 -16.60 -8.12 -3.37
CA ALA A 38 -17.07 -9.42 -2.89
C ALA A 38 -18.35 -9.29 -2.02
N ARG A 39 -18.50 -8.20 -1.26
CA ARG A 39 -19.74 -7.93 -0.50
C ARG A 39 -20.90 -7.59 -1.43
N ARG A 40 -20.65 -6.80 -2.49
CA ARG A 40 -21.67 -6.47 -3.50
C ARG A 40 -22.21 -7.72 -4.18
N ILE A 41 -21.31 -8.57 -4.69
CA ILE A 41 -21.68 -9.84 -5.33
C ILE A 41 -22.50 -10.72 -4.37
N ARG A 42 -22.07 -10.86 -3.11
CA ARG A 42 -22.82 -11.63 -2.10
C ARG A 42 -24.22 -11.08 -1.84
N ARG A 43 -24.39 -9.76 -1.87
CA ARG A 43 -25.70 -9.12 -1.70
C ARG A 43 -26.59 -9.38 -2.92
N GLU A 44 -26.06 -9.19 -4.12
CA GLU A 44 -26.79 -9.44 -5.38
C GLU A 44 -27.28 -10.89 -5.46
N LEU A 45 -26.41 -11.85 -5.13
CA LEU A 45 -26.77 -13.29 -5.08
C LEU A 45 -27.83 -13.61 -4.02
N ARG A 46 -27.81 -12.96 -2.85
CA ARG A 46 -28.86 -13.16 -1.83
C ARG A 46 -30.19 -12.52 -2.20
N SER A 47 -30.19 -11.46 -3.00
CA SER A 47 -31.42 -10.76 -3.40
C SER A 47 -32.09 -11.38 -4.64
N HIS A 48 -31.41 -12.25 -5.37
CA HIS A 48 -31.93 -12.94 -6.56
C HIS A 48 -32.11 -14.46 -6.35
N GLY A 49 -31.91 -14.96 -5.13
CA GLY A 49 -32.13 -16.34 -4.73
C GLY A 49 -33.38 -16.51 -3.89
#